data_AF-A0A8J3EHI3-F1
#
_entry.id   AF-A0A8J3EHI3-F1
#
_cell.length_a   1.000
_cell.length_b   1.000
_cell.length_c   1.000
_cell.angle_alpha   90.00
_cell.angle_beta   90.00
_cell.angle_gamma   90.00
#
_symmetry.space_group_name_H-M   'P 1'
#
loop_
_entity.id
_entity.type
_entity.pdbx_description
1 polymer ?
#
loop_
_entity_poly.entity_id
_entity_poly.type
_entity_poly.pdbx_seq_one_letter_code
_entity_poly.pdbx_strand_id
1 'polypeptide(L)'
;MEVDLSLSFPADHRLRKAAAALEANFLSEMLKAAGLGETPGAFGGGVGEEQFSSLLRQEHAEALVENGGIGLAEAIFHAMKEQMND
;
A
#
# COMPACT_ATOMS: atom_id res chain seq x y z
N MET A 1 -6.16 27.51 24.44
CA MET A 1 -6.63 26.48 23.52
C MET A 1 -5.85 25.22 23.88
N GLU A 2 -6.40 24.41 24.78
CA GLU A 2 -5.83 23.10 25.08
C GLU A 2 -6.18 22.21 23.90
N VAL A 3 -5.20 21.93 23.06
CA VAL A 3 -5.32 20.87 22.05
C VAL A 3 -5.34 19.58 22.85
N ASP A 4 -6.48 18.89 22.88
CA ASP A 4 -6.58 17.58 23.53
C ASP A 4 -5.71 16.58 22.75
N LEU A 5 -4.45 16.45 23.18
CA LEU A 5 -3.48 15.55 22.56
C LEU A 5 -3.96 14.09 22.58
N SER A 6 -4.89 13.71 23.47
CA SER A 6 -5.31 12.32 23.65
C SER A 6 -6.23 11.80 22.52
N LEU A 7 -6.99 12.67 21.86
CA LEU A 7 -7.87 12.30 20.74
C LEU A 7 -7.15 12.14 19.40
N SER A 8 -5.96 12.72 19.24
CA SER A 8 -5.22 12.71 17.96
C SER A 8 -4.42 11.41 17.71
N PHE A 9 -3.89 10.77 18.75
CA PHE A 9 -3.06 9.56 18.61
C PHE A 9 -3.76 8.39 17.89
N PRO A 10 -5.02 8.04 18.24
CA PRO A 10 -5.74 6.97 17.53
C PRO A 10 -6.09 7.32 16.08
N ALA A 11 -6.31 8.61 15.78
CA ALA A 11 -6.56 9.08 14.42
C ALA A 11 -5.28 8.99 13.57
N ASP A 12 -4.16 9.51 14.09
CA ASP A 12 -2.86 9.46 13.42
C ASP A 12 -2.42 8.02 13.13
N HIS A 13 -2.62 7.09 14.08
CA HIS A 13 -2.30 5.67 13.84
C HIS A 13 -3.15 5.07 12.70
N ARG A 14 -4.45 5.39 12.64
CA ARG A 14 -5.33 4.92 11.55
C ARG A 14 -4.92 5.51 10.20
N LEU A 15 -4.56 6.80 10.17
CA LEU A 15 -4.07 7.48 8.96
C LEU A 15 -2.75 6.89 8.49
N ARG A 16 -1.80 6.63 9.39
CA ARG A 16 -0.52 5.97 9.05
C ARG A 16 -0.75 4.58 8.48
N LYS A 17 -1.66 3.80 9.07
CA LYS A 17 -2.02 2.48 8.54
C LYS A 17 -2.66 2.57 7.15
N ALA A 18 -3.57 3.52 6.95
CA ALA A 18 -4.17 3.75 5.63
C ALA A 18 -3.13 4.18 4.59
N ALA A 19 -2.20 5.04 4.96
CA ALA A 19 -1.13 5.50 4.08
C ALA A 19 -0.19 4.36 3.66
N ALA A 20 0.21 3.51 4.61
CA ALA A 20 1.00 2.31 4.34
C ALA A 20 0.27 1.36 3.39
N ALA A 21 -1.03 1.13 3.59
CA ALA A 21 -1.85 0.31 2.70
C ALA A 21 -1.95 0.90 1.29
N LEU A 22 -2.03 2.23 1.16
CA LEU A 22 -2.03 2.89 -0.15
C LEU A 22 -0.68 2.76 -0.86
N GLU A 23 0.45 2.87 -0.14
CA GLU A 23 1.77 2.61 -0.71
C GLU A 23 1.93 1.16 -1.16
N ALA A 24 1.43 0.20 -0.38
CA ALA A 24 1.44 -1.23 -0.77
C ALA A 24 0.64 -1.46 -2.06
N ASN A 25 -0.57 -0.89 -2.17
CA ASN A 25 -1.37 -1.02 -3.39
C ASN A 25 -0.66 -0.39 -4.60
N PHE A 26 -0.03 0.77 -4.42
CA PHE A 26 0.78 1.39 -5.46
C PHE A 26 1.93 0.49 -5.91
N LEU A 27 2.69 -0.05 -4.96
CA LEU A 27 3.80 -0.96 -5.25
C LEU A 27 3.32 -2.25 -5.93
N SER A 28 2.18 -2.81 -5.54
CA SER A 28 1.59 -3.98 -6.19
C SER A 28 1.33 -3.73 -7.69
N GLU A 29 0.78 -2.56 -8.04
CA GLU A 29 0.61 -2.16 -9.44
C GLU A 29 1.95 -1.91 -10.16
N MET A 30 2.95 -1.35 -9.48
CA MET A 30 4.28 -1.20 -10.06
C MET A 30 4.97 -2.54 -10.32
N LEU A 31 4.81 -3.51 -9.41
CA LEU A 31 5.31 -4.88 -9.58
C LEU A 31 4.64 -5.56 -10.77
N LYS A 32 3.32 -5.37 -10.92
CA LYS A 32 2.57 -5.83 -12.10
C LYS A 32 3.12 -5.19 -13.37
N ALA A 33 3.30 -3.87 -13.39
CA ALA A 33 3.83 -3.15 -14.55
C ALA A 33 5.28 -3.53 -14.89
N ALA A 34 6.07 -3.96 -13.89
CA ALA A 34 7.42 -4.49 -14.08
C ALA A 34 7.43 -5.95 -14.60
N GLY A 35 6.26 -6.56 -14.81
CA GLY A 35 6.12 -7.92 -15.32
C GLY A 35 6.19 -9.02 -14.26
N LEU A 36 6.19 -8.67 -12.97
CA LEU A 36 6.22 -9.69 -11.91
C LEU A 36 4.91 -10.46 -11.90
N GLY A 37 4.97 -11.79 -12.03
CA GLY A 37 3.77 -12.63 -12.05
C GLY A 37 2.97 -12.54 -13.34
N GLU A 38 3.61 -12.20 -14.46
CA GLU A 38 3.05 -12.44 -15.79
C GLU A 38 3.11 -13.94 -16.12
N THR A 39 1.97 -14.47 -16.58
CA THR A 39 1.84 -15.88 -16.94
C THR A 39 2.52 -16.14 -18.30
N PRO A 40 3.45 -17.11 -18.41
CA PRO A 40 4.10 -17.44 -19.68
C PRO A 40 3.08 -17.99 -20.68
N GLY A 41 3.09 -17.48 -21.93
CA GLY A 41 2.10 -17.70 -22.99
C GLY A 41 1.41 -19.09 -23.06
N ALA A 42 1.73 -19.91 -24.08
CA ALA A 42 0.93 -21.08 -24.44
C ALA A 42 0.89 -22.24 -23.41
N PHE A 43 1.67 -22.15 -22.32
CA PHE A 43 1.79 -23.19 -21.28
C PHE A 43 1.50 -22.68 -19.86
N GLY A 44 0.92 -21.50 -19.72
CA GLY A 44 0.58 -20.91 -18.43
C GLY A 44 -0.75 -21.36 -17.85
N GLY A 45 -0.98 -21.08 -16.57
CA GLY A 45 -2.17 -21.43 -15.80
C GLY A 45 -3.39 -20.53 -16.03
N GLY A 46 -3.33 -19.63 -17.01
CA GLY A 46 -4.45 -18.79 -17.46
C GLY A 46 -5.02 -17.87 -16.37
N VAL A 47 -6.34 -17.62 -16.44
CA VAL A 47 -7.05 -16.69 -15.52
C VAL A 47 -6.89 -17.10 -14.05
N GLY A 48 -6.82 -18.39 -13.76
CA GLY A 48 -6.60 -18.87 -12.40
C GLY A 48 -5.25 -18.42 -11.84
N GLU A 49 -4.17 -18.62 -12.62
CA GLU A 49 -2.83 -18.16 -12.24
C GLU A 49 -2.78 -16.63 -12.08
N GLU A 50 -3.39 -15.86 -12.97
CA GLU A 50 -3.40 -14.40 -12.89
C GLU A 50 -3.98 -13.87 -11.56
N GLN A 51 -5.05 -14.50 -11.05
CA GLN A 51 -5.62 -14.15 -9.75
C GLN A 51 -4.64 -14.48 -8.62
N PHE A 52 -3.99 -15.64 -8.64
CA PHE A 52 -2.97 -15.98 -7.64
C PHE A 52 -1.74 -15.06 -7.70
N SER A 53 -1.30 -14.69 -8.90
CA SER A 53 -0.20 -13.74 -9.09
C SER A 53 -0.53 -12.35 -8.55
N SER A 54 -1.80 -11.93 -8.60
CA SER A 54 -2.23 -10.67 -7.98
C SER A 54 -2.08 -10.69 -6.46
N LEU A 55 -2.45 -11.81 -5.81
CA LEU A 55 -2.29 -11.98 -4.36
C LEU A 55 -0.81 -11.99 -3.97
N LEU A 56 0.03 -12.71 -4.72
CA LEU A 56 1.47 -12.74 -4.47
C LEU A 56 2.12 -11.37 -4.62
N ARG A 57 1.74 -10.60 -5.64
CA ARG A 57 2.23 -9.22 -5.81
C ARG A 57 1.82 -8.33 -4.62
N GLN A 58 0.60 -8.48 -4.12
CA GLN A 58 0.12 -7.74 -2.96
C GLN A 58 0.96 -8.07 -1.72
N GLU A 59 1.17 -9.34 -1.42
CA GLU A 59 2.00 -9.77 -0.27
C GLU A 59 3.44 -9.25 -0.38
N HIS A 60 4.02 -9.30 -1.58
CA HIS A 60 5.35 -8.70 -1.81
C HIS A 60 5.36 -7.20 -1.57
N ALA A 61 4.33 -6.49 -2.03
CA ALA A 61 4.23 -5.05 -1.85
C ALA A 61 4.06 -4.67 -0.37
N GLU A 62 3.25 -5.41 0.39
CA GLU A 62 3.09 -5.23 1.83
C GLU A 62 4.41 -5.48 2.57
N ALA A 63 5.11 -6.57 2.26
CA ALA A 63 6.42 -6.85 2.82
C ALA A 63 7.45 -5.76 2.49
N LEU A 64 7.41 -5.17 1.29
CA LEU A 64 8.28 -4.04 0.94
C LEU A 64 7.98 -2.81 1.80
N VAL A 65 6.70 -2.47 2.01
CA VAL A 65 6.30 -1.34 2.88
C VAL A 65 6.73 -1.58 4.32
N GLU A 66 6.52 -2.78 4.86
CA GLU A 66 6.95 -3.14 6.22
C GLU A 66 8.46 -3.02 6.42
N ASN A 67 9.26 -3.26 5.36
CA ASN A 67 10.71 -3.13 5.37
C ASN A 67 11.22 -1.72 4.96
N GLY A 68 10.34 -0.72 4.91
CA GLY A 68 10.70 0.68 4.71
C GLY A 68 10.14 1.32 3.44
N GLY A 69 9.58 0.53 2.53
CA GLY A 69 8.89 1.01 1.33
C GLY A 69 9.76 1.90 0.43
N ILE A 70 9.10 2.81 -0.29
CA ILE A 70 9.73 3.86 -1.10
C ILE A 70 9.52 5.26 -0.50
N GLY A 71 8.84 5.35 0.65
CA GLY A 71 8.60 6.59 1.40
C GLY A 71 7.31 7.31 1.00
N LEU A 72 6.43 6.69 0.20
CA LEU A 72 5.19 7.32 -0.25
C LEU A 72 4.16 7.42 0.90
N ALA A 73 4.15 6.48 1.83
CA ALA A 73 3.22 6.49 2.96
C ALA A 73 3.35 7.76 3.83
N GLU A 74 4.54 8.33 4.02
CA GLU A 74 4.67 9.54 4.84
C GLU A 74 4.03 10.74 4.13
N ALA A 75 4.25 10.89 2.82
CA ALA A 75 3.64 11.95 2.03
C ALA A 75 2.10 11.84 2.01
N ILE A 76 1.57 10.61 1.84
CA ILE A 76 0.13 10.36 1.88
C ILE A 76 -0.44 10.62 3.28
N PHE A 77 0.25 10.20 4.34
CA PHE A 77 -0.16 10.46 5.71
C PHE A 77 -0.32 11.97 5.98
N HIS A 78 0.66 12.79 5.59
CA HIS A 78 0.60 14.23 5.76
C HIS A 78 -0.56 14.85 4.98
N ALA A 79 -0.74 14.46 3.71
CA ALA A 79 -1.84 14.95 2.88
C ALA A 79 -3.22 14.61 3.49
N MET A 80 -3.41 13.38 3.97
CA MET A 80 -4.67 12.99 4.63
C MET A 80 -4.88 13.73 5.96
N LYS A 81 -3.81 14.00 6.70
CA LYS A 81 -3.88 14.73 7.97
C LYS A 81 -4.22 16.21 7.76
N GLU A 82 -3.65 16.85 6.74
CA GLU A 82 -4.01 18.21 6.35
C GLU A 82 -5.50 18.30 6.00
N GLN A 83 -5.99 17.40 5.14
CA GLN A 83 -7.40 17.37 4.73
C GLN A 83 -8.40 17.13 5.87
N MET A 84 -7.98 16.47 6.96
CA MET A 84 -8.84 16.27 8.14
C MET A 84 -8.88 17.48 9.09
N ASN A 85 -7.92 18.41 8.99
CA ASN A 85 -7.84 19.58 9.84
C ASN A 85 -8.48 20.84 9.22
N ASP A 86 -8.87 20.76 7.95
CA ASP A 86 -9.72 21.73 7.24
C ASP A 86 -11.21 21.42 7.43
#